data_AF-A0A661V802-F1
#
_entry.id   AF-A0A661V802-F1
#
_cell.length_a   1.000
_cell.length_b   1.000
_cell.length_c   1.000
_cell.angle_alpha   90.00
_cell.angle_beta   90.00
_cell.angle_gamma   90.00
#
_symmetry.space_group_name_H-M   'P 1'
#
loop_
_entity.id
_entity.type
_entity.pdbx_description
1 polymer ?
#
loop_
_entity_poly.entity_id
_entity_poly.type
_entity_poly.pdbx_seq_one_letter_code
_entity_poly.pdbx_strand_id
1 'polypeptide(L)'
;MTYFLRRCSIIISILLLASVALAGCNFPGFQATPDVFATSAAATVAMRLTQAAGDSQITPSAQPTTPLPPPQPTTATPTETGLPLTPTISPTITVTEEPCDRAAYVKDVTIPDGTDLAPGDNFTKTWRLKNTGTCTWTSGYSLVFDHGDSMGGPALSNLPPAL
;
A
#
# COMPACT_ATOMS: atom_id res chain seq x y z
N MET A 1 24.14 56.41 -34.62
CA MET A 1 22.82 55.75 -34.43
C MET A 1 22.88 54.58 -33.44
N THR A 2 23.83 53.65 -33.57
CA THR A 2 23.91 52.39 -32.78
C THR A 2 24.12 52.56 -31.27
N TYR A 3 24.87 53.59 -30.84
CA TYR A 3 25.11 53.87 -29.42
C TYR A 3 23.86 54.31 -28.66
N PHE A 4 22.93 54.98 -29.35
CA PHE A 4 21.67 55.47 -28.78
C PHE A 4 20.68 54.31 -28.55
N LEU A 5 20.58 53.38 -29.52
CA LEU A 5 19.77 52.16 -29.36
C LEU A 5 20.31 51.24 -28.25
N ARG A 6 21.63 51.10 -28.13
CA ARG A 6 22.26 50.26 -27.11
C ARG A 6 22.09 50.83 -25.69
N ARG A 7 22.18 52.16 -25.55
CA ARG A 7 21.87 52.86 -24.29
C ARG A 7 20.39 52.80 -23.94
N CYS A 8 19.50 52.91 -24.93
CA CYS A 8 18.05 52.77 -24.72
C CYS A 8 17.68 51.36 -24.25
N SER A 9 18.26 50.31 -24.85
CA SER A 9 18.05 48.92 -24.44
C SER A 9 18.52 48.65 -23.00
N ILE A 10 19.68 49.18 -22.60
CA ILE A 10 20.18 49.04 -21.22
C ILE A 10 19.26 49.76 -20.22
N ILE A 11 18.78 50.96 -20.55
CA ILE A 11 17.85 51.71 -19.69
C ILE A 11 16.52 50.97 -19.55
N ILE A 12 15.98 50.41 -20.63
CA ILE A 12 14.75 49.61 -20.62
C ILE A 12 14.92 48.36 -19.75
N SER A 13 16.04 47.64 -19.86
CA SER A 13 16.32 46.47 -19.02
C SER A 13 16.43 46.81 -17.53
N ILE A 14 17.06 47.95 -17.19
CA ILE A 14 17.16 48.41 -15.80
C ILE A 14 15.77 48.77 -15.24
N LEU A 15 14.91 49.43 -16.02
CA LEU A 15 13.55 49.77 -15.61
C LEU A 15 12.68 48.53 -15.40
N LEU A 16 12.82 47.51 -16.24
CA LEU A 16 12.11 46.23 -16.11
C LEU A 16 12.52 45.48 -14.84
N LEU A 17 13.83 45.41 -14.55
CA LEU A 17 14.33 44.78 -13.32
C LEU A 17 13.89 45.54 -12.06
N ALA A 18 13.89 46.87 -12.10
CA ALA A 18 13.40 47.69 -10.98
C ALA A 18 11.90 47.45 -10.70
N SER A 19 11.06 47.33 -11.73
CA SER A 19 9.62 47.05 -11.53
C SER A 19 9.34 45.70 -10.85
N VAL A 20 10.12 44.66 -11.16
CA VAL A 20 10.00 43.34 -10.53
C VAL A 20 10.41 43.41 -9.06
N ALA A 21 11.46 44.16 -8.73
CA ALA A 21 11.91 44.34 -7.35
C ALA A 21 10.90 45.13 -6.49
N LEU A 22 10.24 46.16 -7.05
CA LEU A 22 9.24 46.95 -6.33
C LEU A 22 7.94 46.17 -6.06
N ALA A 23 7.60 45.17 -6.88
CA ALA A 23 6.45 44.30 -6.67
C ALA A 23 6.64 43.29 -5.51
N GLY A 24 7.89 43.04 -5.07
CA GLY A 24 8.18 42.11 -3.98
C GLY A 24 7.92 42.67 -2.58
N CYS A 25 7.73 43.98 -2.42
CA CYS A 25 7.64 44.62 -1.10
C CYS A 25 6.21 44.82 -0.58
N ASN A 26 5.18 44.33 -1.27
CA ASN A 26 3.77 44.48 -0.83
C ASN A 26 2.96 43.19 -1.05
N PHE A 27 3.52 42.04 -0.65
CA PHE A 27 2.75 40.82 -0.53
C PHE A 27 2.04 40.82 0.84
N PRO A 28 0.70 40.95 0.91
CA PRO A 28 -0.01 40.80 2.17
C PRO A 28 0.26 39.37 2.67
N GLY A 29 0.86 39.31 3.86
CA GLY A 29 1.44 38.08 4.41
C GLY A 29 0.47 36.91 4.46
N PHE A 30 1.05 35.71 4.45
CA PHE A 30 0.37 34.49 4.83
C PHE A 30 -0.24 34.68 6.23
N GLN A 31 -1.52 35.01 6.27
CA GLN A 31 -2.30 34.98 7.49
C GLN A 31 -2.43 33.51 7.87
N ALA A 32 -1.75 33.09 8.94
CA ALA A 32 -1.94 31.78 9.53
C ALA A 32 -3.42 31.65 9.91
N THR A 33 -4.18 30.92 9.11
CA THR A 33 -5.55 30.52 9.46
C THR A 33 -5.46 29.70 10.75
N PRO A 34 -6.26 30.00 11.79
CA PRO A 34 -6.30 29.16 12.98
C PRO A 34 -6.73 27.76 12.56
N ASP A 35 -5.83 26.81 12.81
CA ASP A 35 -5.97 25.41 12.48
C ASP A 35 -7.16 24.81 13.25
N VAL A 36 -8.30 24.70 12.59
CA VAL A 36 -9.51 24.04 13.13
C VAL A 36 -9.34 22.52 13.13
N PHE A 37 -8.26 21.98 12.53
CA PHE A 37 -7.99 20.55 12.43
C PHE A 37 -7.13 20.02 13.59
N ALA A 38 -6.38 20.88 14.29
CA ALA A 38 -5.49 20.51 15.39
C ALA A 38 -6.20 19.93 16.64
N THR A 39 -7.51 20.10 16.80
CA THR A 39 -8.25 19.62 18.01
C THR A 39 -9.02 18.31 17.79
N SER A 40 -9.03 17.75 16.58
CA SER A 40 -9.76 16.50 16.29
C SER A 40 -9.05 15.22 16.78
N ALA A 41 -7.75 15.30 17.07
CA ALA A 41 -6.95 14.12 17.45
C ALA A 41 -7.10 13.68 18.93
N ALA A 42 -7.68 14.50 19.82
CA ALA A 42 -7.78 14.17 21.24
C ALA A 42 -9.09 13.44 21.64
N ALA A 43 -10.14 13.49 20.81
CA ALA A 43 -11.46 12.99 21.18
C ALA A 43 -11.66 11.48 21.00
N THR A 44 -10.74 10.78 20.31
CA THR A 44 -10.95 9.36 19.95
C THR A 44 -10.56 8.38 21.06
N VAL A 45 -9.75 8.80 22.05
CA VAL A 45 -9.23 7.89 23.09
C VAL A 45 -10.27 7.58 24.17
N ALA A 46 -11.16 8.53 24.49
CA ALA A 46 -12.17 8.36 25.53
C ALA A 46 -13.27 7.36 25.15
N MET A 47 -13.55 7.18 23.85
CA MET A 47 -14.65 6.32 23.38
C MET A 47 -14.26 4.83 23.35
N ARG A 48 -12.97 4.50 23.25
CA ARG A 48 -12.47 3.10 23.24
C ARG A 48 -12.44 2.44 24.63
N LEU A 49 -12.34 3.22 25.71
CA LEU A 49 -12.25 2.68 27.07
C LEU A 49 -13.61 2.23 27.64
N THR A 50 -14.72 2.85 27.23
CA THR A 50 -16.06 2.49 27.73
C THR A 50 -16.58 1.18 27.15
N GLN A 51 -16.09 0.73 25.99
CA GLN A 51 -16.54 -0.54 25.37
C GLN A 51 -15.82 -1.78 25.94
N ALA A 52 -14.75 -1.61 26.72
CA ALA A 52 -14.02 -2.72 27.34
C ALA A 52 -14.59 -3.19 28.69
N ALA A 53 -15.64 -2.54 29.22
CA ALA A 53 -16.25 -2.88 30.50
C ALA A 53 -17.55 -3.70 30.39
N GLY A 54 -17.99 -4.06 29.17
CA GLY A 54 -19.32 -4.63 28.92
C GLY A 54 -19.43 -6.15 28.84
N ASP A 55 -18.37 -6.89 28.50
CA ASP A 55 -18.45 -8.35 28.33
C ASP A 55 -17.83 -9.09 29.52
N SER A 56 -18.63 -9.22 30.56
CA SER A 56 -18.51 -10.33 31.51
C SER A 56 -19.12 -11.60 30.93
N GLN A 57 -18.50 -12.73 31.26
CA GLN A 57 -19.03 -14.10 31.15
C GLN A 57 -18.97 -14.65 29.71
N ILE A 58 -18.22 -15.71 29.40
CA ILE A 58 -18.40 -17.07 29.92
C ILE A 58 -17.10 -17.87 29.78
N THR A 59 -16.62 -18.40 30.91
CA THR A 59 -15.54 -19.38 31.05
C THR A 59 -15.98 -20.73 30.45
N PRO A 60 -15.23 -21.35 29.52
CA PRO A 60 -15.42 -22.76 29.23
C PRO A 60 -14.97 -23.59 30.42
N SER A 61 -15.93 -24.33 30.99
CA SER A 61 -15.74 -25.33 32.05
C SER A 61 -14.78 -26.42 31.60
N ALA A 62 -13.75 -26.68 32.41
CA ALA A 62 -12.87 -27.83 32.29
C ALA A 62 -13.41 -28.98 33.15
N GLN A 63 -13.80 -30.11 32.54
CA GLN A 63 -13.95 -31.41 33.22
C GLN A 63 -14.16 -32.55 32.20
N PRO A 64 -13.99 -33.83 32.58
CA PRO A 64 -12.80 -34.52 33.06
C PRO A 64 -12.26 -35.56 32.05
N THR A 65 -10.97 -35.85 32.16
CA THR A 65 -10.23 -36.91 31.49
C THR A 65 -10.83 -38.29 31.80
N THR A 66 -11.18 -39.06 30.76
CA THR A 66 -11.42 -40.51 30.89
C THR A 66 -10.11 -41.23 30.54
N PRO A 67 -9.58 -42.13 31.37
CA PRO A 67 -8.38 -42.90 31.03
C PRO A 67 -8.77 -43.98 30.03
N LEU A 68 -8.21 -43.91 28.82
CA LEU A 68 -8.25 -45.01 27.86
C LEU A 68 -7.30 -46.13 28.35
N PRO A 69 -7.74 -47.40 28.40
CA PRO A 69 -6.87 -48.51 28.77
C PRO A 69 -5.73 -48.70 27.75
N PRO A 70 -4.57 -49.20 28.19
CA PRO A 70 -3.36 -49.29 27.36
C PRO A 70 -3.56 -50.26 26.18
N PRO A 71 -3.16 -49.89 24.94
CA PRO A 71 -3.05 -50.86 23.86
C PRO A 71 -1.88 -51.81 24.16
N GLN A 72 -2.22 -53.08 24.32
CA GLN A 72 -1.31 -54.22 24.41
C GLN A 72 -0.31 -54.24 23.24
N PRO A 73 0.99 -54.49 23.47
CA PRO A 73 1.96 -54.66 22.40
C PRO A 73 1.62 -55.94 21.63
N THR A 74 1.10 -55.79 20.42
CA THR A 74 1.00 -56.90 19.47
C THR A 74 2.34 -56.98 18.75
N THR A 75 3.15 -57.96 19.15
CA THR A 75 4.35 -58.39 18.44
C THR A 75 3.98 -58.80 17.01
N ALA A 76 4.17 -57.88 16.07
CA ALA A 76 4.22 -58.21 14.65
C ALA A 76 5.65 -58.63 14.29
N THR A 77 5.83 -59.93 14.09
CA THR A 77 7.02 -60.56 13.50
C THR A 77 7.44 -59.83 12.22
N PRO A 78 8.71 -59.46 12.03
CA PRO A 78 9.19 -58.99 10.74
C PRO A 78 9.20 -60.18 9.78
N THR A 79 8.24 -60.22 8.87
CA THR A 79 8.35 -61.07 7.68
C THR A 79 9.21 -60.30 6.68
N GLU A 80 10.51 -60.54 6.70
CA GLU A 80 11.38 -60.24 5.56
C GLU A 80 10.95 -61.12 4.39
N THR A 81 10.03 -60.61 3.57
CA THR A 81 9.85 -61.09 2.21
C THR A 81 10.57 -60.10 1.30
N GLY A 82 11.84 -60.40 1.03
CA GLY A 82 12.64 -59.69 0.05
C GLY A 82 11.99 -59.79 -1.33
N LEU A 83 11.28 -58.73 -1.72
CA LEU A 83 10.87 -58.51 -3.09
C LEU A 83 12.05 -57.86 -3.84
N PRO A 84 12.40 -58.31 -5.05
CA PRO A 84 13.43 -57.66 -5.86
C PRO A 84 13.02 -56.21 -6.19
N LEU A 85 13.86 -55.26 -5.77
CA LEU A 85 13.71 -53.83 -6.07
C LEU A 85 13.83 -53.62 -7.57
N THR A 86 12.68 -53.53 -8.25
CA THR A 86 12.63 -53.04 -9.62
C THR A 86 12.69 -51.50 -9.54
N PRO A 87 13.60 -50.82 -10.26
CA PRO A 87 13.63 -49.35 -10.25
C PRO A 87 12.41 -48.82 -10.99
N THR A 88 11.33 -48.56 -10.25
CA THR A 88 10.22 -47.76 -10.76
C THR A 88 10.71 -46.32 -10.90
N ILE A 89 10.93 -45.87 -12.13
CA ILE A 89 11.07 -44.46 -12.49
C ILE A 89 9.74 -43.77 -12.15
N SER A 90 9.62 -43.33 -10.90
CA SER A 90 8.52 -42.48 -10.44
C SER A 90 8.80 -41.06 -10.94
N PRO A 91 7.83 -40.36 -11.56
CA PRO A 91 8.04 -38.97 -11.94
C PRO A 91 8.36 -38.18 -10.67
N THR A 92 9.56 -37.61 -10.62
CA THR A 92 9.92 -36.64 -9.58
C THR A 92 9.00 -35.44 -9.74
N ILE A 93 8.04 -35.29 -8.84
CA ILE A 93 7.21 -34.10 -8.76
C ILE A 93 8.12 -32.97 -8.26
N THR A 94 8.64 -32.17 -9.18
CA THR A 94 9.31 -30.92 -8.82
C THR A 94 8.23 -29.96 -8.33
N VAL A 95 8.09 -29.83 -7.01
CA VAL A 95 7.22 -28.82 -6.42
C VAL A 95 7.86 -27.46 -6.68
N THR A 96 7.38 -26.75 -7.69
CA THR A 96 7.72 -25.34 -7.90
C THR A 96 7.03 -24.54 -6.80
N GLU A 97 7.81 -23.98 -5.88
CA GLU A 97 7.30 -23.12 -4.82
C GLU A 97 6.70 -21.85 -5.44
N GLU A 98 5.40 -21.65 -5.28
CA GLU A 98 4.70 -20.48 -5.79
C GLU A 98 4.80 -19.33 -4.77
N PRO A 99 5.19 -18.12 -5.19
CA PRO A 99 5.36 -17.00 -4.27
C PRO A 99 4.03 -16.61 -3.60
N CYS A 100 4.11 -16.31 -2.30
CA CYS A 100 3.02 -15.80 -1.48
C CYS A 100 2.46 -14.49 -2.03
N ASP A 101 3.29 -13.45 -2.12
CA ASP A 101 2.89 -12.13 -2.59
C ASP A 101 3.25 -11.96 -4.06
N ARG A 102 2.24 -12.00 -4.93
CA ARG A 102 2.43 -11.77 -6.35
C ARG A 102 1.22 -11.08 -6.98
N ALA A 103 1.48 -9.98 -7.65
CA ALA A 103 0.49 -9.23 -8.42
C ALA A 103 0.77 -9.32 -9.92
N ALA A 104 -0.29 -9.41 -10.72
CA ALA A 104 -0.23 -9.22 -12.15
C ALA A 104 -1.04 -7.97 -12.54
N TYR A 105 -0.46 -7.11 -13.36
CA TYR A 105 -1.19 -6.01 -13.98
C TYR A 105 -2.22 -6.56 -14.97
N VAL A 106 -3.45 -6.04 -14.93
CA VAL A 106 -4.50 -6.41 -15.87
C VAL A 106 -4.73 -5.28 -16.88
N LYS A 107 -4.99 -4.06 -16.39
CA LYS A 107 -5.19 -2.88 -17.23
C LYS A 107 -5.29 -1.59 -16.41
N ASP A 108 -5.11 -0.47 -17.10
CA ASP A 108 -5.68 0.81 -16.68
C ASP A 108 -7.21 0.79 -16.85
N VAL A 109 -7.91 1.27 -15.83
CA VAL A 109 -9.38 1.36 -15.83
C VAL A 109 -9.84 2.74 -16.30
N THR A 110 -9.15 3.81 -15.90
CA THR A 110 -9.54 5.18 -16.22
C THR A 110 -8.64 5.83 -17.27
N ILE A 111 -7.34 5.97 -17.00
CA ILE A 111 -6.40 6.75 -17.81
C ILE A 111 -5.35 5.79 -18.38
N PRO A 112 -5.50 5.32 -19.64
CA PRO A 112 -4.48 4.51 -20.29
C PRO A 112 -3.17 5.28 -20.49
N ASP A 113 -2.09 4.55 -20.71
CA ASP A 113 -0.80 5.16 -21.01
C ASP A 113 -0.85 5.96 -22.32
N GLY A 114 -0.16 7.10 -22.32
CA GLY A 114 -0.16 8.06 -23.45
C GLY A 114 -1.41 8.94 -23.54
N THR A 115 -2.29 8.94 -22.53
CA THR A 115 -3.42 9.88 -22.48
C THR A 115 -2.92 11.30 -22.24
N ASP A 116 -3.29 12.23 -23.11
CA ASP A 116 -3.02 13.66 -22.94
C ASP A 116 -3.99 14.27 -21.91
N LEU A 117 -3.46 14.97 -20.91
CA LEU A 117 -4.23 15.71 -19.90
C LEU A 117 -3.83 17.19 -19.94
N ALA A 118 -4.79 18.10 -19.73
CA ALA A 118 -4.48 19.51 -19.73
C ALA A 118 -3.77 19.91 -18.42
N PRO A 119 -2.90 20.93 -18.45
CA PRO A 119 -2.25 21.41 -17.23
C PRO A 119 -3.27 21.88 -16.19
N GLY A 120 -3.16 21.35 -14.97
CA GLY A 120 -4.04 21.70 -13.85
C GLY A 120 -5.31 20.84 -13.74
N ASP A 121 -5.53 19.88 -14.63
CA ASP A 121 -6.66 18.95 -14.53
C ASP A 121 -6.53 18.06 -13.28
N ASN A 122 -7.64 17.92 -12.55
CA ASN A 122 -7.75 16.91 -11.50
C ASN A 122 -8.16 15.58 -12.13
N PHE A 123 -7.49 14.50 -11.75
CA PHE A 123 -7.78 13.18 -12.30
C PHE A 123 -7.63 12.08 -11.26
N THR A 124 -8.29 10.94 -11.53
CA THR A 124 -8.16 9.72 -10.73
C THR A 124 -7.64 8.59 -11.62
N LYS A 125 -6.41 8.14 -11.34
CA LYS A 125 -5.85 6.93 -11.96
C LYS A 125 -6.38 5.70 -11.22
N THR A 126 -6.95 4.76 -11.94
CA THR A 126 -7.42 3.48 -11.39
C THR A 126 -6.81 2.34 -12.20
N TRP A 127 -6.20 1.40 -11.48
CA TRP A 127 -5.65 0.17 -12.07
C TRP A 127 -6.50 -1.03 -11.68
N ARG A 128 -6.54 -2.02 -12.57
CA ARG A 128 -7.00 -3.37 -12.23
C ARG A 128 -5.78 -4.27 -12.10
N LEU A 129 -5.65 -4.88 -10.93
CA LEU A 129 -4.62 -5.87 -10.62
C LEU A 129 -5.28 -7.21 -10.35
N LYS A 130 -4.54 -8.29 -10.58
CA LYS A 130 -4.92 -9.66 -10.24
C LYS A 130 -3.94 -10.22 -9.22
N ASN A 131 -4.44 -10.79 -8.14
CA ASN A 131 -3.62 -11.62 -7.25
C ASN A 131 -3.31 -12.95 -7.96
N THR A 132 -2.03 -13.23 -8.14
CA THR A 132 -1.52 -14.47 -8.74
C THR A 132 -0.49 -15.13 -7.81
N GLY A 133 -0.56 -14.82 -6.51
CA GLY A 133 0.21 -15.46 -5.47
C GLY A 133 -0.68 -16.35 -4.62
N THR A 134 -0.08 -17.01 -3.62
CA THR A 134 -0.79 -17.92 -2.72
C THR A 134 -1.38 -17.22 -1.49
N CYS A 135 -0.97 -15.99 -1.20
CA CYS A 135 -1.46 -15.22 -0.06
C CYS A 135 -2.62 -14.29 -0.43
N THR A 136 -3.68 -14.32 0.36
CA THR A 136 -4.83 -13.43 0.21
C THR A 136 -4.46 -12.01 0.61
N TRP A 137 -4.65 -11.05 -0.28
CA TRP A 137 -4.52 -9.63 0.05
C TRP A 137 -5.57 -9.23 1.07
N THR A 138 -5.11 -8.67 2.18
CA THR A 138 -5.96 -8.13 3.25
C THR A 138 -5.95 -6.60 3.21
N SER A 139 -6.69 -5.96 4.12
CA SER A 139 -6.62 -4.50 4.31
C SER A 139 -5.26 -3.99 4.78
N GLY A 140 -4.30 -4.88 5.08
CA GLY A 140 -2.91 -4.51 5.37
C GLY A 140 -2.05 -4.27 4.14
N TYR A 141 -2.56 -4.53 2.93
CA TYR A 141 -1.86 -4.27 1.69
C TYR A 141 -2.17 -2.88 1.15
N SER A 142 -1.16 -2.23 0.58
CA SER A 142 -1.27 -0.89 0.04
C SER A 142 -0.50 -0.76 -1.27
N LEU A 143 -1.01 0.06 -2.17
CA LEU A 143 -0.25 0.61 -3.29
C LEU A 143 0.65 1.73 -2.75
N VAL A 144 1.95 1.67 -3.05
CA VAL A 144 2.96 2.61 -2.56
C VAL A 144 3.59 3.33 -3.74
N PHE A 145 3.75 4.65 -3.62
CA PHE A 145 4.51 5.44 -4.58
C PHE A 145 5.99 5.08 -4.49
N ASP A 146 6.57 4.64 -5.61
CA ASP A 146 7.97 4.21 -5.69
C ASP A 146 8.87 5.35 -6.19
N HIS A 147 8.60 5.89 -7.38
CA HIS A 147 9.37 6.99 -7.97
C HIS A 147 8.57 7.75 -9.06
N GLY A 148 9.16 8.85 -9.57
CA GLY A 148 8.59 9.69 -10.63
C GLY A 148 7.98 10.98 -10.12
N ASP A 149 7.03 11.54 -10.87
CA ASP A 149 6.26 12.71 -10.44
C ASP A 149 5.05 12.27 -9.61
N SER A 150 4.90 12.80 -8.40
CA SER A 150 3.78 12.46 -7.51
C SER A 150 2.41 12.87 -8.07
N MET A 151 2.38 13.84 -9.01
CA MET A 151 1.15 14.37 -9.65
C MET A 151 0.03 14.75 -8.67
N GLY A 152 0.38 15.13 -7.43
CA GLY A 152 -0.57 15.47 -6.36
C GLY A 152 -1.28 14.26 -5.72
N GLY A 153 -0.88 13.03 -6.05
CA GLY A 153 -1.42 11.81 -5.45
C GLY A 153 -0.80 11.45 -4.09
N PRO A 154 -1.45 10.61 -3.29
CA PRO A 154 -0.91 10.16 -2.02
C PRO A 154 0.29 9.22 -2.20
N ALA A 155 1.22 9.23 -1.26
CA ALA A 155 2.36 8.30 -1.27
C ALA A 155 1.95 6.83 -1.02
N LEU A 156 0.76 6.61 -0.45
CA LEU A 156 0.22 5.30 -0.13
C LEU A 156 -1.30 5.28 -0.26
N SER A 157 -1.86 4.22 -0.83
CA SER A 157 -3.30 3.97 -0.92
C SER A 157 -3.61 2.52 -0.59
N ASN A 158 -4.50 2.27 0.37
CA ASN A 158 -4.85 0.89 0.76
C ASN A 158 -5.61 0.18 -0.37
N LEU A 159 -5.33 -1.11 -0.54
CA LEU A 159 -6.10 -1.91 -1.48
C LEU A 159 -7.56 -2.04 -1.00
N PRO A 160 -8.54 -1.97 -1.92
CA PRO A 160 -9.91 -2.29 -1.57
C PRO A 160 -10.02 -3.77 -1.16
N PRO A 161 -11.04 -4.12 -0.35
CA PRO A 161 -11.29 -5.52 -0.03
C PRO A 161 -11.52 -6.35 -1.30
N ALA A 162 -11.02 -7.59 -1.30
CA ALA A 162 -11.31 -8.54 -2.36
C ALA A 162 -12.83 -8.82 -2.40
N LEU A 163 -13.40 -8.80 -3.61
CA LEU A 163 -14.80 -9.17 -3.86
C LEU A 163 -14.97 -10.69 -3.89
#